data_AF-A0AA87ANX9-F1
#
_entry.id   AF-A0AA87ANX9-F1
#
_cell.length_a   1.000
_cell.length_b   1.000
_cell.length_c   1.000
_cell.angle_alpha   90.00
_cell.angle_beta   90.00
_cell.angle_gamma   90.00
#
_symmetry.space_group_name_H-M   'P 1'
#
loop_
_entity.id
_entity.type
_entity.pdbx_description
1 polymer ?
#
loop_
_entity_poly.entity_id
_entity_poly.type
_entity_poly.pdbx_seq_one_letter_code
_entity_poly.pdbx_strand_id
1 'polypeptide(L)' 'MANIEKDYALYYGDELIFVGTMKEMAEFTNKRIETLYTYGNKRYKDRNTYLLIKIEEDEEC' A
#
# COMPACT_ATOMS: atom_id res chain seq x y z
N MET A 1 -2.63 10.53 21.12
CA MET A 1 -3.34 9.25 20.95
C MET A 1 -2.86 8.67 19.63
N ALA A 2 -2.52 7.38 19.61
CA ALA A 2 -1.74 6.77 18.54
C ALA A 2 -2.36 7.04 17.15
N ASN A 3 -1.63 7.78 16.31
CA ASN A 3 -1.83 7.77 14.86
C ASN A 3 -1.57 6.33 14.43
N ILE A 4 -2.62 5.54 14.32
CA ILE A 4 -2.52 4.24 13.68
C ILE A 4 -2.45 4.57 12.20
N GLU A 5 -1.21 4.78 11.74
CA GLU A 5 -0.77 5.08 10.37
C GLU A 5 -1.38 4.10 9.36
N LYS A 6 -2.65 4.31 8.99
CA LYS A 6 -3.28 3.62 7.86
C LYS A 6 -2.82 4.29 6.57
N ASP A 7 -1.54 4.11 6.28
CA ASP A 7 -0.84 4.93 5.29
C ASP A 7 -0.89 4.33 3.88
N TYR A 8 -1.35 3.08 3.69
CA TYR A 8 -1.20 2.41 2.41
C TYR A 8 -2.40 1.54 1.98
N ALA A 9 -2.67 1.56 0.68
CA ALA A 9 -3.57 0.65 -0.01
C ALA A 9 -2.81 -0.16 -1.06
N LEU A 10 -3.02 -1.48 -1.09
CA LEU A 10 -2.46 -2.39 -2.08
C LEU A 10 -3.55 -2.82 -3.06
N TYR A 11 -3.28 -2.62 -4.34
CA TYR A 11 -4.14 -3.05 -5.45
C TYR A 11 -3.44 -4.13 -6.27
N TYR A 12 -4.22 -4.97 -6.94
CA TYR A 12 -3.77 -5.82 -8.04
C TYR A 12 -4.66 -5.56 -9.26
N GLY A 13 -4.11 -4.86 -10.26
CA GLY A 13 -4.96 -4.31 -11.33
C GLY A 13 -5.98 -3.32 -10.75
N ASP A 14 -7.27 -3.58 -10.94
CA ASP A 14 -8.37 -2.75 -10.45
C ASP A 14 -8.97 -3.26 -9.12
N GLU A 15 -8.44 -4.36 -8.58
CA GLU A 15 -8.94 -4.97 -7.34
C GLU A 15 -8.18 -4.45 -6.12
N LEU A 16 -8.91 -3.98 -5.10
CA LEU A 16 -8.34 -3.61 -3.81
C LEU A 16 -8.07 -4.88 -2.99
N ILE A 17 -6.81 -5.11 -2.64
CA ILE A 17 -6.36 -6.30 -1.92
C ILE A 17 -6.27 -6.04 -0.41
N PHE A 18 -5.72 -4.91 0.00
CA PHE A 18 -5.46 -4.61 1.41
C PHE A 18 -5.37 -3.10 1.68
N VAL A 19 -5.81 -2.67 2.87
CA VAL A 19 -5.60 -1.31 3.38
C VAL A 19 -5.13 -1.39 4.82
N GLY A 20 -4.04 -0.69 5.15
CA GLY A 20 -3.49 -0.65 6.50
C GLY A 20 -2.03 -0.21 6.52
N THR A 21 -1.33 -0.55 7.60
CA THR A 21 0.10 -0.29 7.74
C THR A 21 0.93 -1.23 6.85
N MET A 22 2.17 -0.84 6.54
CA MET A 22 3.11 -1.72 5.82
C MET A 22 3.40 -3.02 6.59
N LYS A 23 3.36 -2.99 7.92
CA LYS A 23 3.60 -4.17 8.76
C LYS A 23 2.46 -5.18 8.60
N GLU A 24 1.22 -4.73 8.73
CA GLU A 24 0.04 -5.59 8.56
C GLU A 24 -0.03 -6.15 7.13
N MET A 25 0.33 -5.33 6.14
CA MET A 25 0.39 -5.77 4.73
C MET A 25 1.47 -6.82 4.50
N ALA A 26 2.64 -6.69 5.15
CA ALA A 26 3.71 -7.67 5.08
C ALA A 26 3.29 -9.02 5.70
N GLU A 27 2.58 -8.98 6.83
CA GLU A 27 2.02 -10.16 7.49
C GLU A 27 0.93 -10.81 6.63
N PHE A 28 0.03 -10.02 6.04
CA PHE A 28 -1.05 -10.51 5.18
C PHE A 28 -0.53 -11.14 3.87
N THR A 29 0.43 -10.49 3.21
CA THR A 29 0.96 -10.94 1.92
C THR A 29 2.14 -11.92 2.04
N ASN A 30 2.67 -12.11 3.25
CA ASN A 30 3.92 -12.82 3.52
C ASN A 30 5.11 -12.32 2.67
N LYS A 31 5.17 -11.00 2.43
CA LYS A 31 6.23 -10.33 1.67
C LYS A 31 7.05 -9.44 2.57
N ARG A 32 8.30 -9.18 2.16
CA ARG A 32 9.13 -8.18 2.84
C ARG A 32 8.60 -6.78 2.57
N ILE A 33 8.68 -5.92 3.58
CA ILE A 33 8.33 -4.49 3.48
C ILE A 33 9.08 -3.82 2.31
N GLU A 34 10.37 -4.13 2.12
CA GLU A 34 11.17 -3.63 0.99
C GLU A 34 10.54 -3.98 -0.37
N THR A 35 10.03 -5.20 -0.52
CA THR A 35 9.34 -5.65 -1.73
C THR A 35 8.03 -4.89 -1.93
N LEU A 36 7.25 -4.69 -0.87
CA LEU A 36 6.01 -3.93 -0.94
C LEU A 36 6.25 -2.48 -1.41
N TYR A 37 7.29 -1.81 -0.92
CA TYR A 37 7.65 -0.46 -1.39
C TYR A 37 7.99 -0.42 -2.89
N THR A 38 8.49 -1.51 -3.47
CA THR A 38 8.74 -1.54 -4.92
C THR A 38 7.44 -1.39 -5.72
N TYR A 39 6.30 -1.84 -5.20
CA TYR A 39 5.00 -1.73 -5.86
C TYR A 39 4.45 -0.29 -5.91
N GLY A 40 5.03 0.64 -5.15
CA GLY A 40 4.75 2.07 -5.26
C GLY A 40 5.49 2.75 -6.41
N ASN A 41 6.40 2.04 -7.09
CA ASN A 41 7.17 2.61 -8.19
C ASN A 41 6.32 2.71 -9.47
N LYS A 42 6.42 3.85 -10.17
CA LYS A 42 5.70 4.16 -11.42
C LYS A 42 5.85 3.12 -12.54
N ARG A 43 6.86 2.25 -12.46
CA ARG A 43 7.03 1.12 -13.41
C ARG A 43 5.90 0.08 -13.35
N TYR A 44 5.16 0.01 -12.24
CA TYR A 44 4.05 -0.93 -12.03
C TYR A 44 2.68 -0.35 -12.37
N LYS A 45 2.64 0.79 -13.09
CA LYS A 45 1.39 1.45 -13.48
C LYS A 45 0.69 0.75 -14.65
N ASP A 46 1.41 -0.07 -15.40
CA ASP A 46 0.88 -0.80 -16.56
C ASP A 46 0.44 -2.23 -16.17
N ARG A 47 -0.77 -2.57 -16.61
CA ARG A 47 -1.74 -3.51 -16.00
C ARG A 47 -1.26 -4.95 -15.74
N ASN A 48 -1.83 -5.54 -14.69
CA ASN A 48 -1.65 -6.90 -14.10
C ASN A 48 -0.53 -7.07 -13.06
N THR A 49 -0.24 -6.02 -12.29
CA THR A 49 0.72 -6.08 -11.19
C THR A 49 0.18 -5.42 -9.93
N TYR A 50 0.88 -5.65 -8.83
CA TYR A 50 0.66 -4.94 -7.57
C TYR A 50 0.99 -3.46 -7.69
N LEU A 51 0.11 -2.63 -7.14
CA LEU A 51 0.28 -1.19 -7.01
C LEU A 51 0.08 -0.80 -5.55
N LEU A 52 1.08 -0.16 -4.97
CA LEU A 52 1.00 0.39 -3.62
C LEU A 52 0.71 1.90 -3.72
N ILE A 53 -0.38 2.34 -3.10
CA ILE A 53 -0.78 3.74 -3.03
C ILE A 53 -0.64 4.19 -1.59
N LYS A 54 0.08 5.29 -1.35
CA LYS A 54 0.10 5.95 -0.05
C LYS A 54 -1.17 6.77 0.12
N ILE A 55 -1.87 6.56 1.23
CA ILE A 55 -3.01 7.35 1.66
C ILE A 55 -2.44 8.52 2.46
N GLU A 56 -2.61 9.73 1.95
CA GLU A 56 -2.33 10.95 2.72
C GLU A 56 -3.68 11.43 3.26
N GLU A 57 -3.80 11.55 4.58
CA GLU A 57 -4.93 12.26 5.16
C GLU A 57 -4.74 13.74 4.82
N ASP A 58 -5.65 14.31 4.02
CA ASP A 58 -5.68 15.76 3.82
C ASP A 58 -5.86 16.41 5.20
N GLU A 59 -4.84 17.11 5.69
CA GLU A 59 -4.97 18.04 6.82
C GLU A 59 -5.87 19.22 6.37
N GLU A 60 -7.18 19.01 6.34
CA GLU A 60 -8.14 20.12 6.35
C GLU A 60 -8.22 20.70 7.77
N CYS A 61 -7.46 21.77 8.04
CA CYS A 61 -7.92 23.03 8.66
C CYS A 61 -6.79 24.04 8.85
#